data_AF-W2T1W2-F1
#
_entry.id   AF-W2T1W2-F1
#
_cell.length_a   1.000
_cell.length_b   1.000
_cell.length_c   1.000
_cell.angle_alpha   90.00
_cell.angle_beta   90.00
_cell.angle_gamma   90.00
#
_symmetry.space_group_name_H-M   'P 1'
#
loop_
_entity.id
_entity.type
_entity.pdbx_description
1 polymer ?
#
loop_
_entity_poly.entity_id
_entity_poly.type
_entity_poly.pdbx_seq_one_letter_code
_entity_poly.pdbx_strand_id
1 'polypeptide(L)'
;MNIAKELSRNNQIWEKYVKKMVTTMTTQAHNVVNTTRYIRLLSRALYHAGSLLTNEEKRSYLRAALTRLFLDDTGVAIKAAIYALLSPSSRWLDWMNDKNDPFSLLLSIAVTATPNDGKILLWAWFQQFPEELQLQDVSIENLRRAFDELMARLDELAGERGRHLEEDNQLKEITEKETTVMNMAIAYFFPGSESTNVVKTIVANCMSDCVNRVKMALKPRATQGEEAWAEAFAVSTRLRLCIHLTLKAIGCRDNSPLSRDFCSLLQYELLTIRDLRDEIEKLTLERPWVEVYRNVVFDVLSLVQTLSQYEL
;
A
#
# COMPACT_ATOMS: atom_id res chain seq x y z
N MET A 1 16.76 -42.16 13.81
CA MET A 1 15.36 -41.85 13.43
C MET A 1 15.42 -40.80 12.35
N ASN A 2 14.90 -41.09 11.15
CA ASN A 2 15.27 -40.40 9.91
C ASN A 2 14.16 -39.41 9.52
N ILE A 3 14.31 -38.14 9.91
CA ILE A 3 13.34 -37.05 9.66
C ILE A 3 12.96 -36.96 8.17
N ALA A 4 13.91 -37.23 7.27
CA ALA A 4 13.65 -37.28 5.83
C ALA A 4 12.66 -38.39 5.40
N LYS A 5 12.55 -39.47 6.18
CA LYS A 5 11.64 -40.62 5.96
C LYS A 5 10.23 -40.39 6.51
N GLU A 6 10.09 -39.57 7.55
CA GLU A 6 8.80 -39.06 8.02
C GLU A 6 8.27 -37.94 7.12
N LEU A 7 9.16 -37.04 6.67
CA LEU A 7 8.81 -35.95 5.75
C LEU A 7 8.42 -36.46 4.35
N SER A 8 9.00 -37.57 3.88
CA SER A 8 8.69 -38.13 2.56
C SER A 8 7.35 -38.88 2.46
N ARG A 9 6.70 -39.17 3.60
CA ARG A 9 5.44 -39.92 3.64
C ARG A 9 4.20 -39.06 3.88
N ASN A 10 4.35 -37.79 4.22
CA ASN A 10 3.22 -36.93 4.54
C ASN A 10 3.13 -35.76 3.56
N ASN A 11 2.50 -36.03 2.40
CA ASN A 11 2.25 -35.06 1.34
C ASN A 11 1.65 -33.74 1.89
N GLN A 12 0.84 -33.78 2.96
CA GLN A 12 0.26 -32.61 3.64
C GLN A 12 1.29 -31.60 4.17
N ILE A 13 2.56 -31.98 4.31
CA ILE A 13 3.64 -31.06 4.70
C ILE A 13 3.79 -29.94 3.67
N TRP A 14 3.64 -30.22 2.38
CA TRP A 14 3.77 -29.21 1.33
C TRP A 14 2.65 -28.18 1.39
N GLU A 15 1.42 -28.60 1.67
CA GLU A 15 0.28 -27.70 1.87
C GLU A 15 0.50 -26.77 3.08
N LYS A 16 0.90 -27.35 4.23
CA LYS A 16 1.23 -26.57 5.45
C LYS A 16 2.41 -25.62 5.21
N TYR A 17 3.40 -26.07 4.45
CA TYR A 17 4.56 -25.26 4.08
C TYR A 17 4.17 -24.09 3.17
N VAL A 18 3.32 -24.30 2.16
CA VAL A 18 2.78 -23.23 1.31
C VAL A 18 2.05 -22.19 2.15
N LYS A 19 1.11 -22.61 3.01
CA LYS A 19 0.36 -21.71 3.90
C LYS A 19 1.30 -20.88 4.77
N LYS A 20 2.26 -21.53 5.45
CA LYS A 20 3.24 -20.86 6.30
C LYS A 20 4.16 -19.92 5.52
N MET A 21 4.56 -20.30 4.30
CA MET A 21 5.39 -19.48 3.42
C MET A 21 4.65 -18.23 2.98
N VAL A 22 3.40 -18.36 2.54
CA VAL A 22 2.56 -17.20 2.18
C VAL A 22 2.40 -16.29 3.40
N THR A 23 2.05 -16.82 4.57
CA THR A 23 1.97 -16.02 5.81
C THR A 23 3.28 -15.30 6.14
N THR A 24 4.42 -15.98 5.99
CA THR A 24 5.75 -15.41 6.25
C THR A 24 6.08 -14.31 5.24
N MET A 25 5.81 -14.56 3.95
CA MET A 25 5.96 -13.58 2.88
C MET A 25 4.98 -12.42 3.04
N THR A 26 3.84 -12.59 3.69
CA THR A 26 2.92 -11.48 3.95
C THR A 26 3.29 -10.63 5.15
N THR A 27 4.02 -11.19 6.12
CA THR A 27 4.29 -10.55 7.43
C THR A 27 5.72 -10.05 7.63
N GLN A 28 6.71 -10.54 6.88
CA GLN A 28 8.10 -10.09 7.02
C GLN A 28 8.42 -8.88 6.12
N ALA A 29 9.26 -7.95 6.60
CA ALA A 29 9.82 -6.87 5.78
C ALA A 29 10.63 -7.47 4.61
N HIS A 30 10.31 -7.06 3.39
CA HIS A 30 10.93 -7.66 2.20
C HIS A 30 12.34 -7.11 1.97
N ASN A 31 13.24 -8.00 1.58
CA ASN A 31 14.54 -7.62 1.04
C ASN A 31 14.88 -8.48 -0.17
N VAL A 32 15.72 -7.96 -1.08
CA VAL A 32 16.02 -8.61 -2.36
C VAL A 32 16.47 -10.08 -2.19
N VAL A 33 17.32 -10.35 -1.20
CA VAL A 33 17.94 -11.67 -1.00
C VAL A 33 16.93 -12.70 -0.49
N ASN A 34 16.20 -12.38 0.57
CA ASN A 34 15.25 -13.29 1.20
C ASN A 34 14.00 -13.47 0.34
N THR A 35 13.49 -12.39 -0.24
CA THR A 35 12.24 -12.42 -1.02
C THR A 35 12.39 -13.21 -2.32
N THR A 36 13.52 -13.05 -3.02
CA THR A 36 13.83 -13.85 -4.21
C THR A 36 13.99 -15.34 -3.86
N ARG A 37 14.51 -15.67 -2.66
CA ARG A 37 14.56 -17.06 -2.19
C ARG A 37 13.15 -17.58 -1.84
N TYR A 38 12.32 -16.75 -1.22
CA TYR A 38 10.97 -17.14 -0.81
C TYR A 38 10.06 -17.42 -1.99
N ILE A 39 10.08 -16.62 -3.06
CA ILE A 39 9.27 -16.90 -4.25
C ILE A 39 9.71 -18.19 -4.95
N ARG A 40 11.02 -18.50 -4.94
CA ARG A 40 11.57 -19.76 -5.46
C ARG A 40 11.08 -20.96 -4.65
N LEU A 41 11.12 -20.85 -3.32
CA LEU A 41 10.64 -21.88 -2.42
C LEU A 41 9.13 -22.07 -2.53
N LEU A 42 8.36 -20.99 -2.60
CA LEU A 42 6.91 -21.01 -2.78
C LEU A 42 6.54 -21.69 -4.11
N SER A 43 7.16 -21.29 -5.22
CA SER A 43 6.91 -21.88 -6.55
C SER A 43 7.18 -23.39 -6.57
N ARG A 44 8.29 -23.82 -5.96
CA ARG A 44 8.61 -25.25 -5.80
C ARG A 44 7.60 -25.96 -4.92
N ALA A 45 7.22 -25.36 -3.80
CA ALA A 45 6.25 -25.95 -2.87
C ALA A 45 4.85 -26.10 -3.50
N LEU A 46 4.39 -25.11 -4.27
CA LEU A 46 3.12 -25.17 -5.02
C LEU A 46 3.15 -26.27 -6.09
N TYR A 47 4.30 -26.47 -6.75
CA TYR A 47 4.48 -27.59 -7.68
C TYR A 47 4.42 -28.94 -6.94
N HIS A 48 5.18 -29.10 -5.86
CA HIS A 48 5.23 -30.35 -5.08
C HIS A 48 3.97 -30.66 -4.28
N ALA A 49 3.17 -29.65 -3.94
CA ALA A 49 1.85 -29.85 -3.34
C ALA A 49 0.92 -30.65 -4.26
N GLY A 50 1.20 -30.72 -5.58
CA GLY A 50 0.51 -31.63 -6.48
C GLY A 50 -1.01 -31.46 -6.43
N SER A 51 -1.76 -32.53 -6.23
CA SER A 51 -3.22 -32.51 -6.12
C SER A 51 -3.76 -32.16 -4.73
N LEU A 52 -2.90 -31.90 -3.74
CA LEU A 52 -3.33 -31.48 -2.40
C LEU A 52 -3.92 -30.07 -2.39
N LEU A 53 -3.49 -29.26 -3.35
CA LEU A 53 -4.03 -27.94 -3.61
C LEU A 53 -4.61 -27.96 -5.02
N THR A 54 -5.82 -27.43 -5.16
CA THR A 54 -6.43 -27.16 -6.46
C THR A 54 -5.61 -26.10 -7.21
N ASN A 55 -5.74 -26.04 -8.55
CA ASN A 55 -5.09 -24.99 -9.33
C ASN A 55 -5.55 -23.59 -8.92
N GLU A 56 -6.80 -23.46 -8.48
CA GLU A 56 -7.37 -22.21 -7.98
C GLU A 56 -6.72 -21.78 -6.66
N GLU A 57 -6.54 -22.70 -5.70
CA GLU A 57 -5.80 -22.40 -4.47
C GLU A 57 -4.36 -21.99 -4.75
N LYS A 58 -3.68 -22.68 -5.67
CA LYS A 58 -2.30 -22.34 -6.03
C LYS A 58 -2.20 -20.97 -6.69
N ARG A 59 -3.16 -20.64 -7.57
CA ARG A 59 -3.31 -19.31 -8.16
C ARG A 59 -3.53 -18.27 -7.07
N SER A 60 -4.45 -18.52 -6.13
CA SER A 60 -4.76 -17.62 -5.02
C SER A 60 -3.53 -17.35 -4.14
N TYR A 61 -2.80 -18.39 -3.73
CA TYR A 61 -1.58 -18.23 -2.92
C TYR A 61 -0.47 -17.46 -3.65
N LEU A 62 -0.24 -17.76 -4.93
CA LEU A 62 0.78 -17.09 -5.72
C LEU A 62 0.40 -15.62 -5.98
N ARG A 63 -0.88 -15.37 -6.28
CA ARG A 63 -1.44 -14.02 -6.45
C ARG A 63 -1.30 -13.20 -5.16
N ALA A 64 -1.68 -13.75 -4.01
CA ALA A 64 -1.55 -13.07 -2.73
C ALA A 64 -0.08 -12.72 -2.42
N ALA A 65 0.83 -13.67 -2.62
CA ALA A 65 2.26 -13.45 -2.41
C ALA A 65 2.81 -12.36 -3.34
N LEU A 66 2.58 -12.46 -4.65
CA LEU A 66 3.07 -11.47 -5.62
C LEU A 66 2.44 -10.09 -5.37
N THR A 67 1.13 -10.00 -5.15
CA THR A 67 0.46 -8.73 -4.84
C THR A 67 1.11 -8.06 -3.64
N ARG A 68 1.37 -8.79 -2.55
CA ARG A 68 2.07 -8.24 -1.39
C ARG A 68 3.46 -7.71 -1.74
N LEU A 69 4.22 -8.44 -2.56
CA LEU A 69 5.53 -7.98 -3.02
C LEU A 69 5.44 -6.68 -3.81
N PHE A 70 4.49 -6.58 -4.74
CA PHE A 70 4.27 -5.37 -5.54
C PHE A 70 3.87 -4.18 -4.66
N LEU A 71 3.14 -4.42 -3.56
CA LEU A 71 2.78 -3.39 -2.59
C LEU A 71 3.98 -2.89 -1.76
N ASP A 72 4.93 -3.77 -1.42
CA ASP A 72 6.09 -3.44 -0.57
C ASP A 72 7.27 -2.88 -1.37
N ASP A 73 7.75 -3.66 -2.35
CA ASP A 73 8.97 -3.41 -3.11
C ASP A 73 8.79 -3.92 -4.54
N THR A 74 8.38 -3.01 -5.41
CA THR A 74 8.09 -3.29 -6.80
C THR A 74 9.32 -3.78 -7.58
N GLY A 75 10.54 -3.36 -7.22
CA GLY A 75 11.77 -3.83 -7.88
C GLY A 75 12.07 -5.30 -7.58
N VAL A 76 11.86 -5.71 -6.33
CA VAL A 76 11.91 -7.12 -5.93
C VAL A 76 10.74 -7.90 -6.54
N ALA A 77 9.56 -7.30 -6.61
CA ALA A 77 8.35 -7.92 -7.13
C ALA A 77 8.46 -8.29 -8.61
N ILE A 78 9.04 -7.42 -9.45
CA ILE A 78 9.27 -7.73 -10.87
C ILE A 78 10.20 -8.93 -11.03
N LYS A 79 11.30 -8.99 -10.27
CA LYS A 79 12.23 -10.13 -10.29
C LYS A 79 11.56 -11.41 -9.83
N ALA A 80 10.70 -11.32 -8.82
CA ALA A 80 9.91 -12.44 -8.33
C ALA A 80 8.89 -12.93 -9.37
N ALA A 81 8.22 -12.00 -10.06
CA ALA A 81 7.28 -12.29 -11.14
C ALA A 81 7.97 -12.93 -12.35
N ILE A 82 9.12 -12.39 -12.78
CA ILE A 82 9.97 -12.99 -13.83
C ILE A 82 10.31 -14.44 -13.48
N TYR A 83 10.76 -14.69 -12.24
CA TYR A 83 11.06 -16.05 -11.83
C TYR A 83 9.83 -16.96 -11.87
N ALA A 84 8.69 -16.48 -11.38
CA ALA A 84 7.46 -17.26 -11.36
C ALA A 84 7.00 -17.61 -12.80
N LEU A 85 7.09 -16.66 -13.74
CA LEU A 85 6.82 -16.86 -15.17
C LEU A 85 7.78 -17.86 -15.82
N LEU A 86 9.06 -17.87 -15.44
CA LEU A 86 10.05 -18.83 -15.98
C LEU A 86 10.08 -20.17 -15.24
N SER A 87 9.09 -20.43 -14.38
CA SER A 87 9.00 -21.66 -13.57
C SER A 87 7.72 -22.43 -13.89
N PRO A 88 7.58 -23.69 -13.39
CA PRO A 88 6.33 -24.45 -13.51
C PRO A 88 5.09 -23.80 -12.88
N SER A 89 5.25 -22.66 -12.19
CA SER A 89 4.17 -21.84 -11.65
C SER A 89 3.51 -20.93 -12.69
N SER A 90 4.07 -20.78 -13.89
CA SER A 90 3.58 -19.84 -14.92
C SER A 90 2.10 -20.05 -15.27
N ARG A 91 1.65 -21.29 -15.30
CA ARG A 91 0.23 -21.69 -15.49
C ARG A 91 -0.76 -21.11 -14.48
N TRP A 92 -0.29 -20.52 -13.38
CA TRP A 92 -1.13 -19.87 -12.37
C TRP A 92 -0.98 -18.34 -12.37
N LEU A 93 -0.41 -17.76 -13.43
CA LEU A 93 -0.16 -16.31 -13.56
C LEU A 93 -1.01 -15.63 -14.64
N ASP A 94 -1.95 -16.33 -15.24
CA ASP A 94 -2.86 -15.79 -16.26
C ASP A 94 -3.67 -14.58 -15.77
N TRP A 95 -3.97 -14.53 -14.48
CA TRP A 95 -4.65 -13.40 -13.83
C TRP A 95 -3.89 -12.06 -13.92
N MET A 96 -2.57 -12.08 -14.16
CA MET A 96 -1.79 -10.83 -14.33
C MET A 96 -2.21 -10.05 -15.59
N ASN A 97 -2.93 -10.70 -16.52
CA ASN A 97 -3.43 -10.08 -17.74
C ASN A 97 -4.82 -9.42 -17.58
N ASP A 98 -5.43 -9.50 -16.39
CA ASP A 98 -6.72 -8.88 -16.14
C ASP A 98 -6.58 -7.35 -15.99
N LYS A 99 -6.93 -6.63 -17.04
CA LYS A 99 -6.86 -5.16 -17.09
C LYS A 99 -7.77 -4.48 -16.06
N ASN A 100 -8.85 -5.12 -15.64
CA ASN A 100 -9.79 -4.56 -14.67
C ASN A 100 -9.31 -4.75 -13.23
N ASP A 101 -8.26 -5.54 -13.03
CA ASP A 101 -7.68 -5.77 -11.71
C ASP A 101 -6.85 -4.56 -11.26
N PRO A 102 -7.00 -4.06 -10.01
CA PRO A 102 -6.13 -3.01 -9.48
C PRO A 102 -4.63 -3.35 -9.56
N PHE A 103 -4.28 -4.64 -9.56
CA PHE A 103 -2.91 -5.10 -9.76
C PHE A 103 -2.34 -4.72 -11.15
N SER A 104 -3.18 -4.60 -12.18
CA SER A 104 -2.73 -4.27 -13.53
C SER A 104 -2.07 -2.89 -13.58
N LEU A 105 -2.58 -1.90 -12.83
CA LEU A 105 -1.95 -0.59 -12.73
C LEU A 105 -0.60 -0.65 -11.99
N LEU A 106 -0.52 -1.41 -10.89
CA LEU A 106 0.76 -1.66 -10.19
C LEU A 106 1.81 -2.25 -11.13
N LEU A 107 1.42 -3.28 -11.88
CA LEU A 107 2.29 -3.95 -12.84
C LEU A 107 2.74 -2.99 -13.96
N SER A 108 1.85 -2.10 -14.40
CA SER A 108 2.14 -1.12 -15.44
C SER A 108 3.14 -0.06 -14.96
N ILE A 109 2.96 0.46 -13.75
CA ILE A 109 3.93 1.38 -13.10
C ILE A 109 5.28 0.67 -12.94
N ALA A 110 5.27 -0.58 -12.46
CA ALA A 110 6.46 -1.39 -12.25
C ALA A 110 7.30 -1.57 -13.53
N VAL A 111 6.64 -2.02 -14.61
CA VAL A 111 7.28 -2.30 -15.89
C VAL A 111 7.84 -1.04 -16.54
N THR A 112 7.10 0.07 -16.46
CA THR A 112 7.52 1.35 -17.06
C THR A 112 8.66 2.00 -16.28
N ALA A 113 8.66 1.87 -14.96
CA ALA A 113 9.64 2.52 -14.11
C ALA A 113 10.97 1.78 -13.97
N THR A 114 11.03 0.50 -14.37
CA THR A 114 12.27 -0.30 -14.35
C THR A 114 12.57 -0.85 -15.75
N PRO A 115 13.06 -0.03 -16.70
CA PRO A 115 13.04 -0.38 -18.12
C PRO A 115 13.74 -1.71 -18.48
N ASN A 116 14.80 -2.07 -17.75
CA ASN A 116 15.52 -3.33 -17.99
C ASN A 116 14.75 -4.54 -17.44
N ASP A 117 14.38 -4.52 -16.16
CA ASP A 117 13.65 -5.62 -15.52
C ASP A 117 12.23 -5.75 -16.11
N GLY A 118 11.57 -4.63 -16.43
CA GLY A 118 10.29 -4.58 -17.12
C GLY A 118 10.32 -5.26 -18.51
N LYS A 119 11.37 -4.99 -19.32
CA LYS A 119 11.55 -5.69 -20.61
C LYS A 119 11.74 -7.19 -20.42
N ILE A 120 12.48 -7.62 -19.39
CA ILE A 120 12.68 -9.04 -19.09
C ILE A 120 11.35 -9.68 -18.65
N LEU A 121 10.52 -8.98 -17.88
CA LEU A 121 9.19 -9.45 -17.48
C LEU A 121 8.29 -9.64 -18.70
N LEU A 122 8.23 -8.66 -19.60
CA LEU A 122 7.46 -8.77 -20.85
C LEU A 122 7.96 -9.93 -21.72
N TRP A 123 9.28 -10.09 -21.86
CA TRP A 123 9.83 -11.24 -22.56
C TRP A 123 9.45 -12.56 -21.89
N ALA A 124 9.56 -12.66 -20.55
CA ALA A 124 9.19 -13.86 -19.80
C ALA A 124 7.71 -14.19 -19.94
N TRP A 125 6.83 -13.18 -20.01
CA TRP A 125 5.42 -13.34 -20.30
C TRP A 125 5.21 -13.97 -21.68
N PHE A 126 5.82 -13.42 -22.73
CA PHE A 126 5.73 -13.93 -24.10
C PHE A 126 6.26 -15.37 -24.27
N GLN A 127 7.15 -15.83 -23.38
CA GLN A 127 7.58 -17.24 -23.40
C GLN A 127 6.49 -18.20 -22.92
N GLN A 128 5.49 -17.72 -22.16
CA GLN A 128 4.48 -18.55 -21.51
C GLN A 128 3.08 -18.35 -22.10
N PHE A 129 2.77 -17.14 -22.57
CA PHE A 129 1.46 -16.75 -23.05
C PHE A 129 1.55 -16.21 -24.49
N PRO A 130 0.59 -16.56 -25.36
CA PRO A 130 0.56 -16.06 -26.73
C PRO A 130 0.08 -14.61 -26.83
N GLU A 131 -0.74 -14.14 -25.89
CA GLU A 131 -1.23 -12.76 -25.88
C GLU A 131 -0.21 -11.79 -25.26
N GLU A 132 -0.24 -10.53 -25.70
CA GLU A 132 0.50 -9.46 -25.04
C GLU A 132 -0.08 -9.18 -23.65
N LEU A 133 0.80 -8.96 -22.68
CA LEU A 133 0.43 -8.52 -21.34
C LEU A 133 -0.24 -7.14 -21.41
N GLN A 134 -1.50 -7.06 -21.02
CA GLN A 134 -2.30 -5.84 -21.07
C GLN A 134 -1.85 -4.84 -20.00
N LEU A 135 -0.92 -3.96 -20.37
CA LEU A 135 -0.50 -2.84 -19.53
C LEU A 135 -1.48 -1.66 -19.66
N GLN A 136 -1.71 -0.98 -18.54
CA GLN A 136 -2.46 0.26 -18.48
C GLN A 136 -1.57 1.46 -18.86
N ASP A 137 -2.22 2.51 -19.35
CA ASP A 137 -1.57 3.80 -19.57
C ASP A 137 -1.28 4.48 -18.23
N VAL A 138 0.01 4.73 -17.98
CA VAL A 138 0.53 5.35 -16.75
C VAL A 138 0.86 6.83 -16.94
N SER A 139 0.16 7.51 -17.85
CA SER A 139 0.23 8.98 -17.97
C SER A 139 -0.09 9.67 -16.63
N ILE A 140 0.41 10.89 -16.47
CA ILE A 140 0.17 11.72 -15.27
C ILE A 140 -1.34 11.84 -14.99
N GLU A 141 -2.14 12.05 -16.03
CA GLU A 141 -3.60 12.20 -15.93
C GLU A 141 -4.28 10.91 -15.43
N ASN A 142 -3.89 9.75 -15.97
CA ASN A 142 -4.48 8.48 -15.59
C ASN A 142 -4.04 8.03 -14.20
N LEU A 143 -2.77 8.25 -13.83
CA LEU A 143 -2.29 8.02 -12.48
C LEU A 143 -3.03 8.90 -11.47
N ARG A 144 -3.23 10.18 -11.79
CA ARG A 144 -4.00 11.09 -10.93
C ARG A 144 -5.44 10.61 -10.75
N ARG A 145 -6.11 10.21 -11.85
CA ARG A 145 -7.47 9.65 -11.79
C ARG A 145 -7.53 8.41 -10.88
N ALA A 146 -6.60 7.47 -11.03
CA ALA A 146 -6.56 6.26 -10.21
C ALA A 146 -6.33 6.58 -8.73
N PHE A 147 -5.52 7.58 -8.42
CA PHE A 147 -5.36 8.08 -7.04
C PHE A 147 -6.63 8.73 -6.50
N ASP A 148 -7.31 9.55 -7.29
CA ASP A 148 -8.56 10.20 -6.90
C ASP A 148 -9.66 9.14 -6.61
N GLU A 149 -9.71 8.06 -7.40
CA GLU A 149 -10.60 6.91 -7.18
C GLU A 149 -10.28 6.17 -5.86
N LEU A 150 -9.00 5.92 -5.56
CA LEU A 150 -8.58 5.31 -4.29
C LEU A 150 -8.91 6.22 -3.10
N MET A 151 -8.72 7.53 -3.24
CA MET A 151 -9.05 8.52 -2.22
C MET A 151 -10.55 8.59 -1.97
N ALA A 152 -11.38 8.58 -3.02
CA ALA A 152 -12.83 8.51 -2.89
C ALA A 152 -13.27 7.21 -2.19
N ARG A 153 -12.63 6.08 -2.51
CA ARG A 153 -12.92 4.80 -1.85
C ARG A 153 -12.51 4.80 -0.38
N LEU A 154 -11.39 5.44 -0.02
CA LEU A 154 -10.98 5.61 1.37
C LEU A 154 -11.98 6.46 2.15
N ASP A 155 -12.47 7.54 1.57
CA ASP A 155 -13.49 8.40 2.18
C ASP A 155 -14.81 7.64 2.40
N GLU A 156 -15.24 6.83 1.44
CA GLU A 156 -16.45 5.99 1.55
C GLU A 156 -16.33 5.00 2.72
N LEU A 157 -15.20 4.28 2.81
CA LEU A 157 -14.94 3.33 3.88
C LEU A 157 -14.79 4.03 5.25
N ALA A 158 -14.21 5.22 5.28
CA ALA A 158 -14.13 6.04 6.49
C ALA A 158 -15.53 6.50 6.95
N GLY A 159 -16.41 6.83 6.00
CA GLY A 159 -17.82 7.13 6.27
C GLY A 159 -18.59 5.92 6.80
N GLU A 160 -18.38 4.72 6.25
CA GLU A 160 -18.92 3.46 6.78
C GLU A 160 -18.46 3.24 8.24
N ARG A 161 -17.17 3.49 8.54
CA ARG A 161 -16.64 3.41 9.91
C ARG A 161 -17.31 4.43 10.84
N GLY A 162 -17.56 5.64 10.36
CA GLY A 162 -18.29 6.68 11.09
C GLY A 162 -19.70 6.24 11.48
N ARG A 163 -20.46 5.68 10.54
CA ARG A 163 -21.81 5.14 10.79
C ARG A 163 -21.83 4.07 11.87
N HIS A 164 -20.93 3.10 11.74
CA HIS A 164 -20.87 2.00 12.70
C HIS A 164 -20.40 2.40 14.10
N LEU A 165 -19.70 3.52 14.23
CA LEU A 165 -19.30 4.05 15.54
C LEU A 165 -20.52 4.55 16.32
N GLU A 166 -21.47 5.21 15.68
CA GLU A 166 -22.70 5.65 16.36
C GLU A 166 -23.59 4.47 16.76
N GLU A 167 -23.57 3.39 15.99
CA GLU A 167 -24.33 2.17 16.28
C GLU A 167 -23.74 1.37 17.46
N ASP A 168 -22.40 1.19 17.48
CA ASP A 168 -21.72 0.30 18.44
C ASP A 168 -21.07 1.04 19.62
N ASN A 169 -21.00 2.38 19.56
CA ASN A 169 -20.41 3.28 20.56
C ASN A 169 -18.95 2.93 20.96
N GLN A 170 -18.21 2.27 20.06
CA GLN A 170 -16.80 1.90 20.25
C GLN A 170 -15.95 2.47 19.13
N LEU A 171 -14.90 3.23 19.48
CA LEU A 171 -13.94 3.79 18.54
C LEU A 171 -13.29 2.65 17.73
N LYS A 172 -13.68 2.51 16.46
CA LYS A 172 -13.16 1.47 15.60
C LYS A 172 -11.82 1.90 15.00
N GLU A 173 -10.85 1.00 15.06
CA GLU A 173 -9.59 1.14 14.32
C GLU A 173 -9.84 1.11 12.81
N ILE A 174 -8.79 1.42 12.05
CA ILE A 174 -8.82 1.30 10.59
C ILE A 174 -9.14 -0.14 10.18
N THR A 175 -10.08 -0.30 9.24
CA THR A 175 -10.50 -1.62 8.78
C THR A 175 -9.43 -2.25 7.89
N GLU A 176 -9.44 -3.57 7.74
CA GLU A 176 -8.55 -4.29 6.81
C GLU A 176 -8.76 -3.84 5.35
N LYS A 177 -10.01 -3.53 4.98
CA LYS A 177 -10.36 -2.99 3.66
C LYS A 177 -9.72 -1.63 3.43
N GLU A 178 -9.84 -0.70 4.37
CA GLU A 178 -9.17 0.61 4.30
C GLU A 178 -7.66 0.45 4.22
N THR A 179 -7.09 -0.43 5.02
CA THR A 179 -5.64 -0.73 5.03
C THR A 179 -5.18 -1.25 3.67
N THR A 180 -5.99 -2.09 3.01
CA THR A 180 -5.70 -2.62 1.67
C THR A 180 -5.70 -1.51 0.62
N VAL A 181 -6.72 -0.63 0.63
CA VAL A 181 -6.81 0.51 -0.31
C VAL A 181 -5.67 1.50 -0.06
N MET A 182 -5.34 1.77 1.20
CA MET A 182 -4.23 2.65 1.58
C MET A 182 -2.88 2.08 1.09
N ASN A 183 -2.63 0.78 1.31
CA ASN A 183 -1.44 0.12 0.80
C ASN A 183 -1.35 0.16 -0.73
N MET A 184 -2.47 0.05 -1.43
CA MET A 184 -2.52 0.20 -2.89
C MET A 184 -2.11 1.61 -3.32
N ALA A 185 -2.66 2.65 -2.69
CA ALA A 185 -2.29 4.04 -2.95
C ALA A 185 -0.80 4.31 -2.67
N ILE A 186 -0.27 3.76 -1.57
CA ILE A 186 1.16 3.83 -1.23
C ILE A 186 2.00 3.12 -2.30
N ALA A 187 1.52 2.01 -2.84
CA ALA A 187 2.23 1.22 -3.84
C ALA A 187 2.32 1.90 -5.21
N TYR A 188 1.36 2.76 -5.57
CA TYR A 188 1.43 3.56 -6.80
C TYR A 188 2.58 4.57 -6.79
N PHE A 189 3.11 4.93 -5.62
CA PHE A 189 4.34 5.69 -5.53
C PHE A 189 5.56 4.79 -5.84
N PHE A 190 6.15 5.01 -7.01
CA PHE A 190 7.39 4.36 -7.42
C PHE A 190 8.48 5.40 -7.76
N PRO A 191 9.58 5.45 -7.00
CA PRO A 191 10.68 6.39 -7.22
C PRO A 191 11.29 6.25 -8.62
N GLY A 192 11.50 7.37 -9.31
CA GLY A 192 12.08 7.36 -10.66
C GLY A 192 11.06 7.16 -11.79
N SER A 193 9.77 7.18 -11.48
CA SER A 193 8.68 7.25 -12.46
C SER A 193 7.92 8.57 -12.39
N GLU A 194 7.10 8.86 -13.40
CA GLU A 194 6.18 10.01 -13.43
C GLU A 194 5.19 10.03 -12.25
N SER A 195 4.94 8.87 -11.61
CA SER A 195 4.14 8.80 -10.38
C SER A 195 4.68 9.68 -9.26
N THR A 196 5.99 9.95 -9.25
CA THR A 196 6.64 10.78 -8.24
C THR A 196 6.05 12.20 -8.21
N ASN A 197 5.88 12.82 -9.39
CA ASN A 197 5.33 14.17 -9.52
C ASN A 197 3.85 14.23 -9.14
N VAL A 198 3.10 13.20 -9.56
CA VAL A 198 1.68 13.01 -9.22
C VAL A 198 1.51 12.92 -7.69
N VAL A 199 2.27 12.04 -7.05
CA VAL A 199 2.19 11.81 -5.60
C VAL A 199 2.60 13.05 -4.80
N LYS A 200 3.66 13.76 -5.19
CA LYS A 200 4.05 15.02 -4.54
C LYS A 200 2.90 16.04 -4.57
N THR A 201 2.25 16.17 -5.72
CA THR A 201 1.10 17.07 -5.89
C THR A 201 -0.09 16.63 -5.03
N ILE A 202 -0.37 15.32 -4.98
CA ILE A 202 -1.44 14.76 -4.14
C ILE A 202 -1.17 15.02 -2.67
N VAL A 203 0.04 14.76 -2.18
CA VAL A 203 0.39 14.96 -0.76
C VAL A 203 0.26 16.44 -0.37
N ALA A 204 0.74 17.37 -1.21
CA ALA A 204 0.60 18.81 -0.97
C ALA A 204 -0.88 19.22 -0.87
N ASN A 205 -1.68 18.86 -1.87
CA ASN A 205 -3.10 19.22 -1.93
C ASN A 205 -3.89 18.57 -0.79
N CYS A 206 -3.61 17.31 -0.49
CA CYS A 206 -4.29 16.57 0.56
C CYS A 206 -3.97 17.12 1.95
N MET A 207 -2.72 17.50 2.22
CA MET A 207 -2.36 18.13 3.49
C MET A 207 -3.09 19.47 3.68
N SER A 208 -3.10 20.32 2.65
CA SER A 208 -3.80 21.61 2.69
C SER A 208 -5.31 21.45 2.86
N ASP A 209 -5.93 20.52 2.11
CA ASP A 209 -7.35 20.18 2.22
C ASP A 209 -7.69 19.70 3.63
N CYS A 210 -6.95 18.72 4.15
CA CYS A 210 -7.15 18.18 5.50
C CYS A 210 -7.01 19.27 6.57
N VAL A 211 -6.00 20.13 6.49
CA VAL A 211 -5.82 21.27 7.40
C VAL A 211 -7.04 22.20 7.40
N ASN A 212 -7.55 22.53 6.21
CA ASN A 212 -8.74 23.39 6.08
C ASN A 212 -10.00 22.71 6.64
N ARG A 213 -10.17 21.41 6.41
CA ARG A 213 -11.29 20.62 6.92
C ARG A 213 -11.26 20.54 8.45
N VAL A 214 -10.09 20.33 9.06
CA VAL A 214 -9.92 20.41 10.53
C VAL A 214 -10.32 21.80 11.04
N LYS A 215 -9.79 22.88 10.46
CA LYS A 215 -10.16 24.26 10.87
C LYS A 215 -11.67 24.51 10.80
N MET A 216 -12.35 23.96 9.78
CA MET A 216 -13.80 24.05 9.66
C MET A 216 -14.53 23.28 10.76
N ALA A 217 -14.06 22.07 11.10
CA ALA A 217 -14.63 21.23 12.16
C ALA A 217 -14.47 21.83 13.58
N LEU A 218 -13.45 22.66 13.79
CA LEU A 218 -13.22 23.35 15.08
C LEU A 218 -14.11 24.59 15.27
N LYS A 219 -14.82 25.07 14.23
CA LYS A 219 -15.71 26.24 14.36
C LYS A 219 -16.90 25.96 15.30
N PRO A 220 -17.45 26.98 15.99
CA PRO A 220 -18.59 26.80 16.90
C PRO A 220 -19.84 26.21 16.23
N ARG A 221 -20.06 26.47 14.94
CA ARG A 221 -21.20 25.98 14.14
C ARG A 221 -20.87 24.80 13.24
N ALA A 222 -19.84 24.03 13.58
CA ALA A 222 -19.46 22.84 12.80
C ALA A 222 -20.53 21.75 12.88
N THR A 223 -20.59 20.91 11.85
CA THR A 223 -21.37 19.66 11.81
C THR A 223 -21.11 18.81 13.06
N GLN A 224 -22.14 18.08 13.50
CA GLN A 224 -22.14 17.25 14.72
C GLN A 224 -22.68 15.86 14.37
N GLY A 225 -22.47 14.87 15.24
CA GLY A 225 -22.99 13.51 15.06
C GLY A 225 -22.30 12.75 13.93
N GLU A 226 -23.06 11.92 13.20
CA GLU A 226 -22.57 10.97 12.20
C GLU A 226 -21.65 11.64 11.16
N GLU A 227 -22.08 12.79 10.62
CA GLU A 227 -21.34 13.53 9.62
C GLU A 227 -19.99 14.03 10.15
N ALA A 228 -19.91 14.41 11.43
CA ALA A 228 -18.68 14.86 12.05
C ALA A 228 -17.69 13.71 12.27
N TRP A 229 -18.18 12.52 12.61
CA TRP A 229 -17.36 11.31 12.74
C TRP A 229 -16.85 10.81 11.39
N ALA A 230 -17.73 10.74 10.39
CA ALA A 230 -17.35 10.37 9.02
C ALA A 230 -16.26 11.32 8.48
N GLU A 231 -16.44 12.63 8.69
CA GLU A 231 -15.48 13.65 8.31
C GLU A 231 -14.14 13.50 9.05
N ALA A 232 -14.17 13.29 10.37
CA ALA A 232 -12.97 13.09 11.17
C ALA A 232 -12.18 11.85 10.75
N PHE A 233 -12.87 10.77 10.45
CA PHE A 233 -12.28 9.55 9.95
C PHE A 233 -11.70 9.71 8.54
N ALA A 234 -12.39 10.40 7.64
CA ALA A 234 -11.89 10.65 6.29
C ALA A 234 -10.58 11.46 6.33
N VAL A 235 -10.57 12.58 7.06
CA VAL A 235 -9.37 13.41 7.24
C VAL A 235 -8.23 12.62 7.89
N SER A 236 -8.52 11.81 8.91
CA SER A 236 -7.50 10.96 9.56
C SER A 236 -6.90 9.94 8.61
N THR A 237 -7.74 9.22 7.85
CA THR A 237 -7.28 8.23 6.86
C THR A 237 -6.44 8.89 5.76
N ARG A 238 -6.83 10.07 5.28
CA ARG A 238 -6.09 10.86 4.28
C ARG A 238 -4.73 11.36 4.79
N LEU A 239 -4.68 11.90 6.00
CA LEU A 239 -3.41 12.35 6.61
C LEU A 239 -2.47 11.17 6.88
N ARG A 240 -2.98 10.01 7.31
CA ARG A 240 -2.20 8.77 7.43
C ARG A 240 -1.61 8.34 6.10
N LEU A 241 -2.38 8.40 5.01
CA LEU A 241 -1.86 8.14 3.67
C LEU A 241 -0.71 9.10 3.32
N CYS A 242 -0.84 10.40 3.61
CA CYS A 242 0.23 11.38 3.39
C CYS A 242 1.50 11.05 4.20
N ILE A 243 1.36 10.65 5.46
CA ILE A 243 2.47 10.18 6.30
C ILE A 243 3.17 9.00 5.65
N HIS A 244 2.42 7.97 5.21
CA HIS A 244 3.01 6.78 4.61
C HIS A 244 3.67 7.05 3.27
N LEU A 245 3.08 7.87 2.41
CA LEU A 245 3.68 8.29 1.14
C LEU A 245 5.00 9.05 1.39
N THR A 246 5.01 9.94 2.39
CA THR A 246 6.22 10.69 2.74
C THR A 246 7.31 9.79 3.32
N LEU A 247 6.96 8.88 4.24
CA LEU A 247 7.89 7.88 4.78
C LEU A 247 8.47 7.00 3.66
N LYS A 248 7.64 6.57 2.71
CA LYS A 248 8.10 5.79 1.56
C LYS A 248 9.04 6.60 0.68
N ALA A 249 8.75 7.87 0.42
CA ALA A 249 9.64 8.77 -0.34
C ALA A 249 11.00 8.94 0.33
N ILE A 250 11.02 9.12 1.65
CA ILE A 250 12.26 9.34 2.42
C ILE A 250 13.07 8.04 2.58
N GLY A 251 12.39 6.89 2.68
CA GLY A 251 13.04 5.58 2.74
C GLY A 251 13.79 5.19 1.48
N CYS A 252 13.60 5.92 0.37
CA CYS A 252 14.28 5.67 -0.90
C CYS A 252 15.72 6.20 -0.88
N ARG A 253 16.64 5.34 -0.41
CA ARG A 253 18.07 5.65 -0.21
C ARG A 253 18.79 6.23 -1.43
N ASP A 254 18.29 5.95 -2.63
CA ASP A 254 18.95 6.33 -3.88
C ASP A 254 18.49 7.68 -4.46
N ASN A 255 17.52 8.37 -3.83
CA ASN A 255 16.94 9.63 -4.35
C ASN A 255 16.96 10.77 -3.31
N SER A 256 18.14 11.33 -3.05
CA SER A 256 18.30 12.51 -2.16
C SER A 256 17.53 13.78 -2.58
N PRO A 257 17.25 14.06 -3.86
CA PRO A 257 16.40 15.21 -4.22
C PRO A 257 14.94 14.99 -3.83
N LEU A 258 14.46 13.74 -3.92
CA LEU A 258 13.08 13.39 -3.61
C LEU A 258 12.79 13.49 -2.12
N SER A 259 13.71 13.01 -1.28
CA SER A 259 13.58 13.17 0.16
C SER A 259 13.56 14.64 0.57
N ARG A 260 14.43 15.48 -0.02
CA ARG A 260 14.44 16.93 0.23
C ARG A 260 13.13 17.60 -0.15
N ASP A 261 12.58 17.29 -1.32
CA ASP A 261 11.32 17.84 -1.78
C ASP A 261 10.15 17.54 -0.83
N PHE A 262 10.05 16.31 -0.35
CA PHE A 262 9.03 15.92 0.62
C PHE A 262 9.26 16.55 2.00
N CYS A 263 10.52 16.68 2.43
CA CYS A 263 10.85 17.38 3.66
C CYS A 263 10.53 18.87 3.59
N SER A 264 10.80 19.55 2.47
CA SER A 264 10.41 20.96 2.27
C SER A 264 8.90 21.13 2.28
N LEU A 265 8.16 20.20 1.67
CA LEU A 265 6.70 20.19 1.68
C LEU A 265 6.16 20.05 3.12
N LEU A 266 6.72 19.15 3.93
CA LEU A 266 6.35 19.01 5.33
C LEU A 266 6.72 20.23 6.18
N GLN A 267 7.88 20.83 5.94
CA GLN A 267 8.31 22.05 6.64
C GLN A 267 7.42 23.25 6.33
N TYR A 268 6.92 23.37 5.10
CA TYR A 268 6.01 24.43 4.70
C TYR A 268 4.72 24.42 5.53
N GLU A 269 4.13 23.24 5.76
CA GLU A 269 2.87 23.10 6.52
C GLU A 269 3.07 23.05 8.05
N LEU A 270 4.31 22.95 8.53
CA LEU A 270 4.62 22.74 9.96
C LEU A 270 4.03 23.82 10.87
N LEU A 271 4.11 25.10 10.49
CA LEU A 271 3.56 26.19 11.28
C LEU A 271 2.05 26.03 11.44
N THR A 272 1.35 25.79 10.34
CA THR A 272 -0.11 25.61 10.33
C THR A 272 -0.55 24.40 11.15
N ILE A 273 0.21 23.30 11.11
CA ILE A 273 -0.09 22.09 11.88
C ILE A 273 0.13 22.31 13.38
N ARG A 274 1.14 23.12 13.77
CA ARG A 274 1.34 23.52 15.17
C ARG A 274 0.20 24.39 15.68
N ASP A 275 -0.23 25.37 14.90
CA ASP A 275 -1.37 26.22 15.26
C ASP A 275 -2.64 25.38 15.45
N LEU A 276 -2.87 24.41 14.57
CA LEU A 276 -3.98 23.45 14.68
C LEU A 276 -3.91 22.61 15.96
N ARG A 277 -2.73 22.13 16.35
CA ARG A 277 -2.56 21.39 17.60
C ARG A 277 -2.99 22.24 18.80
N ASP A 278 -2.54 23.49 18.86
CA ASP A 278 -2.84 24.40 19.96
C ASP A 278 -4.34 24.77 20.01
N GLU A 279 -5.02 24.83 18.86
CA GLU A 279 -6.47 24.99 18.77
C GLU A 279 -7.24 23.75 19.24
N ILE A 280 -6.80 22.55 18.83
CA ILE A 280 -7.41 21.27 19.22
C ILE A 280 -7.30 21.04 20.73
N GLU A 281 -6.15 21.33 21.33
CA GLU A 281 -5.94 21.13 22.77
C GLU A 281 -6.91 21.98 23.62
N LYS A 282 -7.35 23.13 23.12
CA LYS A 282 -8.32 24.01 23.81
C LYS A 282 -9.76 23.47 23.81
N LEU A 283 -10.09 22.51 22.94
CA LEU A 283 -11.48 22.07 22.67
C LEU A 283 -11.81 20.68 23.23
N THR A 284 -10.94 20.12 24.07
CA THR A 284 -10.88 18.67 24.39
C THR A 284 -12.05 18.08 25.21
N LEU A 285 -13.05 18.85 25.63
CA LEU A 285 -14.12 18.36 26.52
C LEU A 285 -15.53 18.29 25.91
N GLU A 286 -15.80 18.94 24.77
CA GLU A 286 -17.18 19.05 24.24
C GLU A 286 -17.45 18.22 22.98
N ARG A 287 -16.41 17.72 22.28
CA ARG A 287 -16.56 17.10 20.95
C ARG A 287 -15.69 15.85 20.80
N PRO A 288 -16.24 14.64 20.92
CA PRO A 288 -15.45 13.41 20.99
C PRO A 288 -14.68 13.08 19.69
N TRP A 289 -15.17 13.47 18.51
CA TRP A 289 -14.44 13.27 17.25
C TRP A 289 -13.19 14.15 17.11
N VAL A 290 -13.06 15.21 17.91
CA VAL A 290 -11.85 16.05 17.91
C VAL A 290 -10.60 15.26 18.31
N GLU A 291 -10.77 14.20 19.11
CA GLU A 291 -9.66 13.31 19.48
C GLU A 291 -9.08 12.55 18.27
N VAL A 292 -9.90 12.27 17.24
CA VAL A 292 -9.42 11.66 15.99
C VAL A 292 -8.50 12.61 15.24
N TYR A 293 -8.86 13.90 15.17
CA TYR A 293 -7.98 14.92 14.59
C TYR A 293 -6.72 15.12 15.42
N ARG A 294 -6.84 15.12 16.74
CA ARG A 294 -5.71 15.23 17.65
C ARG A 294 -4.69 14.13 17.35
N ASN A 295 -5.11 12.87 17.37
CA ASN A 295 -4.22 11.73 17.14
C ASN A 295 -3.42 11.87 15.85
N VAL A 296 -4.09 12.19 14.74
CA VAL A 296 -3.41 12.27 13.45
C VAL A 296 -2.53 13.53 13.30
N VAL A 297 -2.92 14.67 13.89
CA VAL A 297 -2.08 15.88 13.92
C VAL A 297 -0.80 15.63 14.72
N PHE A 298 -0.90 14.91 15.84
CA PHE A 298 0.27 14.49 16.62
C PHE A 298 1.16 13.52 15.84
N ASP A 299 0.58 12.57 15.10
CA ASP A 299 1.35 11.67 14.23
C ASP A 299 2.15 12.45 13.15
N VAL A 300 1.52 13.45 12.52
CA VAL A 300 2.20 14.31 11.54
C VAL A 300 3.32 15.13 12.20
N LEU A 301 3.07 15.73 13.36
CA LEU A 301 4.11 16.49 14.09
C LEU A 301 5.27 15.61 14.52
N SER A 302 4.99 14.38 14.97
CA SER A 302 6.02 13.40 15.32
C SER A 302 6.88 13.05 14.10
N LEU A 303 6.28 12.83 12.94
CA LEU A 303 7.01 12.63 11.68
C LEU A 303 7.94 13.81 11.39
N VAL A 304 7.44 15.05 11.44
CA VAL A 304 8.26 16.23 11.15
C VAL A 304 9.40 16.39 12.15
N GLN A 305 9.17 16.13 13.44
CA GLN A 305 10.20 16.15 14.48
C GLN A 305 11.28 15.11 14.21
N THR A 306 10.89 13.86 13.95
CA THR A 306 11.83 12.78 13.61
C THR A 306 12.67 13.18 12.41
N LEU A 307 12.07 13.73 11.36
CA LEU A 307 12.79 14.14 10.15
C LEU A 307 13.72 15.34 10.37
N SER A 308 13.34 16.29 11.22
CA SER A 308 14.20 17.44 11.56
C SER A 308 15.48 17.08 12.32
N GLN A 309 15.54 15.90 12.93
CA GLN A 309 16.73 15.37 13.60
C GLN A 309 17.72 14.72 12.62
N TYR A 310 17.27 14.36 11.42
CA TYR A 310 18.14 13.90 10.35
C TYR A 310 18.55 15.12 9.51
N GLU A 311 19.81 15.52 9.59
CA GLU A 311 20.39 16.46 8.61
C GLU A 311 20.28 15.82 7.21
N LEU A 312 19.38 16.33 6.37
CA LEU A 312 19.16 15.93 4.97
C LEU A 312 19.79 16.93 3.98
#